data_AF-A0AAQ4P8P3-F1
#
_entry.id   AF-A0AAQ4P8P3-F1
#
_cell.length_a   1.000
_cell.length_b   1.000
_cell.length_c   1.000
_cell.angle_alpha   90.00
_cell.angle_beta   90.00
_cell.angle_gamma   90.00
#
_symmetry.space_group_name_H-M   'P 1'
#
loop_
_entity.id
_entity.type
_entity.pdbx_description
1 polymer ?
#
loop_
_entity_poly.entity_id
_entity_poly.type
_entity_poly.pdbx_seq_one_letter_code
_entity_poly.pdbx_strand_id
1 'polypeptide(L)'
;MATHGRGGSEQTSLNQRLIRGGILGKCRSHKIHLQVMGDSVVMLSLYPEFPQAVMSSVASSGEFVFLLDRSGSMLAECIKNARDTLLLLLKSLPLGCYFNIYSFGSSFEYIFPKSEEYNQKTIEEALKKVEKMEANLGGTEILEPLKHIYRQPSIPSQPRQLFVFTDGEVENTKEVINLVKQNSASHRCFSFGIGEGASSALINGLAKEGGGHAQFITGADRMQPKVMQSLRFALQPAMVDVSVKWDLPSGVSVTALSPPIAALFQGQRSLVYAQFTGQSSEASEGCVTVAYSLAGHPSQTQLHFSLKPAEDSGLTVHRLAARTVIRSLEMEVGEPGGQEDDAGGQKKVVELSVQSGVSSVFTAFIAVNKSNSEAIQGPLLCRTIPTSCNLRGMAPCSMRMMDEDDTLDNDRPKQPPRDPLLHLVSLQKASGCWCLDPHLAAALGKTSEEVEKPKPASVKQDVWATILALIWLHGFKMDAQEEWELLAMKAVSWLRAQKASLVTECVEAGNALLGCNVQKDAVGL
;
A
#
# COMPACT_ATOMS: atom_id res chain seq x y z
N MET A 1 -6.27 -72.09 -14.28
CA MET A 1 -7.51 -72.06 -15.08
C MET A 1 -8.45 -71.04 -14.46
N ALA A 2 -9.12 -70.27 -15.31
CA ALA A 2 -9.79 -68.99 -15.04
C ALA A 2 -10.68 -68.91 -13.79
N THR A 3 -10.75 -67.72 -13.19
CA THR A 3 -12.00 -67.11 -12.72
C THR A 3 -11.93 -65.58 -12.77
N HIS A 4 -13.04 -64.97 -13.18
CA HIS A 4 -13.30 -63.53 -13.34
C HIS A 4 -13.35 -62.76 -12.01
N GLY A 5 -13.01 -61.45 -12.05
CA GLY A 5 -13.33 -60.51 -10.98
C GLY A 5 -12.94 -59.05 -11.31
N ARG A 6 -13.95 -58.25 -11.66
CA ARG A 6 -14.05 -56.77 -11.71
C ARG A 6 -12.78 -55.94 -11.43
N GLY A 7 -12.30 -55.24 -12.46
CA GLY A 7 -11.36 -54.12 -12.33
C GLY A 7 -11.47 -53.22 -13.55
N GLY A 8 -12.44 -52.30 -13.55
CA GLY A 8 -12.72 -51.46 -14.71
C GLY A 8 -13.72 -50.36 -14.40
N SER A 9 -13.44 -49.52 -13.38
CA SER A 9 -14.20 -48.29 -13.11
C SER A 9 -13.46 -47.28 -12.23
N GLU A 10 -12.12 -47.21 -12.29
CA GLU A 10 -11.34 -46.26 -11.46
C GLU A 10 -10.35 -45.37 -12.23
N GLN A 11 -10.44 -45.34 -13.57
CA GLN A 11 -9.59 -44.46 -14.40
C GLN A 11 -10.33 -43.42 -15.23
N THR A 12 -11.67 -43.42 -15.18
CA THR A 12 -12.53 -42.43 -15.84
C THR A 12 -13.19 -41.43 -14.87
N SER A 13 -12.94 -41.52 -13.56
CA SER A 13 -13.44 -40.56 -12.55
C SER A 13 -12.38 -39.56 -12.04
N LEU A 14 -11.12 -39.69 -12.47
CA LEU A 14 -10.03 -38.77 -12.11
C LEU A 14 -9.86 -37.59 -13.09
N ASN A 15 -10.38 -37.70 -14.32
CA ASN A 15 -10.33 -36.63 -15.34
C ASN A 15 -11.45 -35.58 -15.22
N GLN A 16 -12.28 -35.63 -14.17
CA GLN A 16 -13.31 -34.61 -13.87
C GLN A 16 -13.01 -33.76 -12.62
N ARG A 17 -11.81 -33.88 -12.02
CA ARG A 17 -11.41 -33.06 -10.85
C ARG A 17 -10.09 -32.30 -10.99
N LEU A 18 -9.49 -32.28 -12.18
CA LEU A 18 -8.20 -31.62 -12.43
C LEU A 18 -8.25 -30.47 -13.46
N ILE A 19 -9.37 -29.72 -13.50
CA ILE A 19 -9.42 -28.39 -14.12
C ILE A 19 -9.72 -27.37 -13.02
N ARG A 20 -8.75 -27.19 -12.13
CA ARG A 20 -8.68 -26.09 -11.15
C ARG A 20 -7.26 -25.54 -10.99
N GLY A 21 -6.43 -25.71 -12.02
CA GLY A 21 -5.14 -25.04 -12.15
C GLY A 21 -5.26 -23.97 -13.22
N GLY A 22 -5.32 -22.71 -12.80
CA GLY A 22 -5.37 -21.56 -13.70
C GLY A 22 -5.58 -20.30 -12.89
N ILE A 23 -4.53 -19.49 -12.81
CA ILE A 23 -4.30 -18.34 -11.95
C ILE A 23 -5.25 -17.19 -12.35
N LEU A 24 -6.51 -17.33 -11.96
CA LEU A 24 -7.51 -16.28 -11.74
C LEU A 24 -8.67 -16.93 -11.00
N GLY A 25 -8.73 -16.75 -9.68
CA GLY A 25 -9.87 -17.21 -8.88
C GLY A 25 -11.15 -16.56 -9.41
N LYS A 26 -12.07 -17.39 -9.90
CA LYS A 26 -13.44 -17.03 -10.31
C LYS A 26 -13.58 -15.60 -10.85
N CYS A 27 -13.30 -15.40 -12.13
CA CYS A 27 -13.93 -14.30 -12.85
C CYS A 27 -15.45 -14.59 -12.88
N ARG A 28 -16.22 -14.04 -11.94
CA ARG A 28 -17.69 -14.05 -12.04
C ARG A 28 -18.05 -13.04 -13.14
N SER A 29 -17.94 -13.47 -14.39
CA SER A 29 -18.53 -12.78 -15.53
C SER A 29 -20.04 -12.99 -15.47
N HIS A 30 -20.79 -11.97 -15.08
CA HIS A 30 -22.13 -11.75 -15.59
C HIS A 30 -22.32 -10.25 -15.57
N LYS A 31 -22.44 -9.63 -16.76
CA LYS A 31 -23.35 -8.53 -17.09
C LYS A 31 -22.80 -7.69 -18.25
N ILE A 32 -23.41 -7.88 -19.42
CA ILE A 32 -23.25 -7.00 -20.58
C ILE A 32 -24.43 -6.05 -20.55
N HIS A 33 -24.16 -4.76 -20.64
CA HIS A 33 -25.20 -3.73 -20.59
C HIS A 33 -25.10 -2.90 -21.87
N LEU A 34 -26.25 -2.54 -22.41
CA LEU A 34 -26.42 -1.64 -23.55
C LEU A 34 -26.77 -0.21 -23.10
N GLN A 35 -26.18 0.77 -23.79
CA GLN A 35 -26.37 2.23 -23.76
C GLN A 35 -25.45 3.10 -22.86
N VAL A 36 -24.26 3.42 -23.37
CA VAL A 36 -23.88 4.84 -23.46
C VAL A 36 -24.39 5.25 -24.83
N MET A 37 -25.45 6.04 -24.94
CA MET A 37 -25.83 6.68 -26.21
C MET A 37 -26.11 5.77 -27.43
N GLY A 38 -26.30 4.45 -27.24
CA GLY A 38 -26.64 3.49 -28.30
C GLY A 38 -25.74 2.24 -28.34
N ASP A 39 -24.49 2.36 -27.88
CA ASP A 39 -23.49 1.28 -27.99
C ASP A 39 -23.44 0.38 -26.74
N SER A 40 -22.87 -0.83 -26.91
CA SER A 40 -22.67 -1.80 -25.82
C SER A 40 -21.43 -1.47 -25.01
N VAL A 41 -21.50 -1.59 -23.68
CA VAL A 41 -20.32 -1.43 -22.81
C VAL A 41 -20.11 -2.68 -21.98
N VAL A 42 -18.85 -3.13 -21.93
CA VAL A 42 -18.39 -4.26 -21.13
C VAL A 42 -17.53 -3.77 -19.99
N MET A 43 -17.73 -4.40 -18.83
CA MET A 43 -16.87 -4.24 -17.66
C MET A 43 -16.18 -5.57 -17.38
N LEU A 44 -14.86 -5.60 -17.55
CA LEU A 44 -14.00 -6.70 -17.15
C LEU A 44 -13.48 -6.45 -15.74
N SER A 45 -13.73 -7.38 -14.83
CA SER A 45 -13.24 -7.33 -13.45
C SER A 45 -12.13 -8.36 -13.27
N LEU A 46 -10.90 -7.88 -13.10
CA LEU A 46 -9.72 -8.71 -12.84
C LEU A 46 -9.47 -8.80 -11.35
N TYR A 47 -9.30 -10.02 -10.85
CA TYR A 47 -8.96 -10.31 -9.45
C TYR A 47 -7.93 -11.45 -9.43
N PRO A 48 -6.63 -11.11 -9.36
CA PRO A 48 -5.57 -12.12 -9.40
C PRO A 48 -5.46 -12.84 -8.06
N GLU A 49 -5.27 -14.15 -8.13
CA GLU A 49 -4.92 -15.02 -7.01
C GLU A 49 -3.65 -15.76 -7.37
N PHE A 50 -2.54 -15.49 -6.69
CA PHE A 50 -1.25 -16.10 -7.04
C PHE A 50 -1.06 -17.43 -6.31
N PRO A 51 -0.40 -18.42 -6.93
CA PRO A 51 -0.06 -19.67 -6.27
C PRO A 51 0.81 -19.45 -5.03
N GLN A 52 0.61 -20.26 -4.00
CA GLN A 52 1.38 -20.17 -2.75
C GLN A 52 2.89 -20.23 -2.98
N ALA A 53 3.35 -20.98 -3.98
CA ALA A 53 4.78 -21.06 -4.33
C ALA A 53 5.35 -19.69 -4.73
N VAL A 54 4.61 -18.91 -5.53
CA VAL A 54 5.00 -17.55 -5.93
C VAL A 54 4.94 -16.60 -4.73
N MET A 55 3.91 -16.74 -3.89
CA MET A 55 3.75 -15.94 -2.68
C MET A 55 4.80 -16.22 -1.61
N SER A 56 5.30 -17.46 -1.54
CA SER A 56 6.34 -17.87 -0.59
C SER A 56 7.74 -17.41 -0.97
N SER A 57 7.95 -17.05 -2.24
CA SER A 57 9.11 -16.29 -2.68
C SER A 57 8.87 -14.83 -2.33
N VAL A 58 8.96 -14.48 -1.03
CA VAL A 58 8.99 -13.07 -0.60
C VAL A 58 10.00 -12.34 -1.48
N ALA A 59 9.58 -11.23 -2.08
CA ALA A 59 10.49 -10.42 -2.86
C ALA A 59 11.61 -9.96 -1.92
N SER A 60 12.78 -10.59 -2.02
CA SER A 60 14.01 -10.12 -1.39
C SER A 60 14.58 -8.89 -2.11
N SER A 61 13.82 -8.34 -3.06
CA SER A 61 14.18 -7.21 -3.89
C SER A 61 13.06 -6.18 -3.91
N GLY A 62 13.44 -4.93 -3.69
CA GLY A 62 12.66 -3.72 -3.79
C GLY A 62 13.55 -2.51 -3.45
N GLU A 63 13.24 -1.36 -4.02
CA GLU A 63 13.82 -0.09 -3.59
C GLU A 63 12.78 0.64 -2.72
N PHE A 64 12.97 0.67 -1.40
CA PHE A 64 12.02 1.26 -0.45
C PHE A 64 12.39 2.71 -0.14
N VAL A 65 11.62 3.65 -0.65
CA VAL A 65 11.83 5.08 -0.44
C VAL A 65 10.76 5.61 0.50
N PHE A 66 11.17 6.14 1.65
CA PHE A 66 10.28 6.74 2.63
C PHE A 66 10.36 8.25 2.53
N LEU A 67 9.26 8.93 2.23
CA LEU A 67 9.16 10.38 2.15
C LEU A 67 8.31 10.87 3.32
N LEU A 68 8.98 11.47 4.32
CA LEU A 68 8.35 11.91 5.57
C LEU A 68 8.20 13.43 5.63
N ASP A 69 6.97 13.87 5.86
CA ASP A 69 6.67 15.27 6.17
C ASP A 69 7.21 15.67 7.56
N ARG A 70 7.91 16.79 7.61
CA ARG A 70 8.47 17.44 8.81
C ARG A 70 8.06 18.92 8.86
N SER A 71 6.94 19.26 8.24
CA SER A 71 6.27 20.56 8.37
C SER A 71 5.91 20.88 9.82
N GLY A 72 5.63 22.15 10.11
CA GLY A 72 5.27 22.59 11.46
C GLY A 72 3.97 21.96 12.01
N SER A 73 3.09 21.43 11.16
CA SER A 73 1.87 20.75 11.59
C SER A 73 2.12 19.32 12.10
N MET A 74 3.28 18.73 11.78
CA MET A 74 3.74 17.42 12.28
C MET A 74 4.34 17.47 13.70
N LEU A 75 4.21 18.58 14.43
CA LEU A 75 4.78 18.77 15.77
C LEU A 75 4.27 17.74 16.81
N ALA A 76 4.98 17.69 17.94
CA ALA A 76 4.66 16.88 19.11
C ALA A 76 4.54 15.37 18.81
N GLU A 77 3.34 14.81 18.95
CA GLU A 77 3.13 13.36 18.89
C GLU A 77 3.22 12.80 17.47
N CYS A 78 2.87 13.59 16.45
CA CYS A 78 2.90 13.17 15.05
C CYS A 78 4.31 12.77 14.60
N ILE A 79 5.31 13.63 14.80
CA ILE A 79 6.70 13.31 14.46
C ILE A 79 7.29 12.19 15.32
N LYS A 80 6.87 12.07 16.59
CA LYS A 80 7.28 10.94 17.44
C LYS A 80 6.77 9.61 16.87
N ASN A 81 5.47 9.54 16.57
CA ASN A 81 4.84 8.36 15.99
C ASN A 81 5.40 8.03 14.60
N ALA A 82 5.73 9.04 13.79
CA ALA A 82 6.40 8.86 12.51
C ALA A 82 7.80 8.24 12.67
N ARG A 83 8.61 8.70 13.63
CA ARG A 83 9.94 8.12 13.93
C ARG A 83 9.83 6.66 14.38
N ASP A 84 8.91 6.37 15.29
CA ASP A 84 8.68 5.01 15.79
C ASP A 84 8.20 4.07 14.67
N THR A 85 7.36 4.60 13.76
CA THR A 85 6.90 3.87 12.58
C THR A 85 8.02 3.64 11.57
N LEU A 86 8.87 4.64 11.30
CA LEU A 86 10.06 4.47 10.45
C LEU A 86 11.01 3.43 11.02
N LEU A 87 11.25 3.44 12.34
CA LEU A 87 12.05 2.42 13.00
C LEU A 87 11.49 1.01 12.70
N LEU A 88 10.19 0.81 12.88
CA LEU A 88 9.54 -0.48 12.63
C LEU A 88 9.63 -0.89 11.16
N LEU A 89 9.34 0.02 10.23
CA LEU A 89 9.43 -0.21 8.79
C LEU A 89 10.84 -0.63 8.38
N LEU A 90 11.85 0.16 8.77
CA LEU A 90 13.22 -0.06 8.37
C LEU A 90 13.74 -1.39 8.93
N LYS A 91 13.43 -1.71 10.19
CA LYS A 91 13.79 -3.01 10.78
C LYS A 91 13.02 -4.17 10.17
N SER A 92 11.89 -3.94 9.51
CA SER A 92 11.09 -4.98 8.86
C SER A 92 11.44 -5.20 7.38
N LEU A 93 12.35 -4.40 6.82
CA LEU A 93 12.81 -4.58 5.44
C LEU A 93 13.56 -5.93 5.26
N PRO A 94 13.37 -6.59 4.11
CA PRO A 94 14.07 -7.83 3.78
C PRO A 94 15.55 -7.58 3.45
N LEU A 95 16.38 -8.61 3.58
CA LEU A 95 17.76 -8.56 3.09
C LEU A 95 17.79 -8.56 1.55
N GLY A 96 18.74 -7.83 0.97
CA GLY A 96 18.92 -7.70 -0.48
C GLY A 96 18.11 -6.56 -1.14
N CYS A 97 17.34 -5.81 -0.35
CA CYS A 97 16.65 -4.62 -0.82
C CYS A 97 17.53 -3.37 -0.76
N TYR A 98 17.08 -2.31 -1.42
CA TYR A 98 17.65 -0.97 -1.33
C TYR A 98 16.67 -0.06 -0.58
N PHE A 99 17.17 0.98 0.07
CA PHE A 99 16.29 1.95 0.72
C PHE A 99 16.88 3.35 0.77
N ASN A 100 16.00 4.34 0.95
CA ASN A 100 16.38 5.70 1.29
C ASN A 100 15.27 6.38 2.09
N ILE A 101 15.63 7.41 2.83
CA ILE A 101 14.69 8.24 3.59
C ILE A 101 14.87 9.68 3.15
N TYR A 102 13.79 10.25 2.65
CA TYR A 102 13.63 11.65 2.35
C TYR A 102 12.76 12.28 3.44
N SER A 103 13.02 13.55 3.71
CA SER A 103 12.13 14.34 4.52
C SER A 103 11.89 15.68 3.87
N PHE A 104 10.70 16.26 4.06
CA PHE A 104 10.34 17.50 3.40
C PHE A 104 9.56 18.44 4.32
N GLY A 105 9.63 19.71 3.98
CA GLY A 105 8.85 20.82 4.51
C GLY A 105 8.91 21.95 3.49
N SER A 106 9.35 23.16 3.84
CA SER A 106 9.72 24.21 2.87
C SER A 106 10.96 23.87 2.04
N SER A 107 11.82 22.99 2.57
CA SER A 107 12.96 22.39 1.88
C SER A 107 12.90 20.88 2.03
N PHE A 108 13.78 20.14 1.36
CA PHE A 108 13.86 18.70 1.53
C PHE A 108 15.28 18.23 1.84
N GLU A 109 15.36 17.14 2.60
CA GLU A 109 16.59 16.47 3.00
C GLU A 109 16.51 15.00 2.61
N TYR A 110 17.66 14.34 2.49
CA TYR A 110 17.75 12.89 2.31
C TYR A 110 18.89 12.32 3.15
N ILE A 111 18.72 11.07 3.59
CA ILE A 111 19.75 10.38 4.37
C ILE A 111 20.94 9.99 3.49
N PHE A 112 20.66 9.45 2.30
CA PHE A 112 21.66 9.02 1.33
C PHE A 112 21.47 9.77 0.00
N PRO A 113 22.55 10.15 -0.72
CA PRO A 113 22.43 10.79 -2.04
C PRO A 113 21.69 9.93 -3.08
N LYS A 114 21.82 8.61 -2.98
CA LYS A 114 21.12 7.58 -3.76
C LYS A 114 20.69 6.47 -2.81
N SER A 115 19.71 5.66 -3.20
CA SER A 115 19.29 4.50 -2.41
C SER A 115 20.46 3.53 -2.20
N GLU A 116 20.64 3.12 -0.94
CA GLU A 116 21.74 2.24 -0.50
C GLU A 116 21.21 0.85 -0.16
N GLU A 117 22.07 -0.16 -0.26
CA GLU A 117 21.70 -1.54 0.09
C GLU A 117 21.39 -1.64 1.60
N TYR A 118 20.35 -2.38 1.94
CA TYR A 118 19.99 -2.65 3.33
C TYR A 118 21.00 -3.60 4.00
N ASN A 119 21.83 -3.06 4.87
CA ASN A 119 22.82 -3.79 5.66
C ASN A 119 23.03 -3.14 7.04
N GLN A 120 23.84 -3.75 7.91
CA GLN A 120 24.02 -3.30 9.29
C GLN A 120 24.55 -1.85 9.38
N LYS A 121 25.48 -1.48 8.51
CA LYS A 121 26.09 -0.14 8.52
C LYS A 121 25.08 0.93 8.08
N THR A 122 24.38 0.68 6.98
CA THR A 122 23.43 1.64 6.40
C THR A 122 22.20 1.82 7.30
N ILE A 123 21.69 0.75 7.93
CA ILE A 123 20.57 0.86 8.87
C ILE A 123 20.94 1.63 10.14
N GLU A 124 22.13 1.40 10.70
CA GLU A 124 22.60 2.14 11.88
C GLU A 124 22.77 3.63 11.59
N GLU A 125 23.31 3.99 10.43
CA GLU A 125 23.41 5.38 9.99
C GLU A 125 22.03 6.03 9.85
N ALA A 126 21.09 5.33 9.19
CA ALA A 126 19.74 5.83 8.99
C ALA A 126 19.01 6.03 10.31
N LEU A 127 19.05 5.05 11.22
CA LEU A 127 18.36 5.13 12.51
C LEU A 127 18.90 6.24 13.41
N LYS A 128 20.22 6.51 13.39
CA LYS A 128 20.82 7.64 14.11
C LYS A 128 20.30 9.00 13.62
N LYS A 129 19.98 9.13 12.34
CA LYS A 129 19.39 10.34 11.76
C LYS A 129 17.88 10.41 12.06
N VAL A 130 17.16 9.30 11.91
CA VAL A 130 15.71 9.20 12.21
C VAL A 130 15.41 9.58 13.67
N GLU A 131 16.21 9.11 14.63
CA GLU A 131 16.01 9.42 16.05
C GLU A 131 16.05 10.94 16.35
N LYS A 132 16.80 11.70 15.54
CA LYS A 132 16.98 13.16 15.67
C LYS A 132 15.99 13.98 14.84
N MET A 133 15.05 13.34 14.12
CA MET A 133 14.09 14.06 13.29
C MET A 133 13.09 14.85 14.15
N GLU A 134 12.88 16.12 13.77
CA GLU A 134 11.92 17.04 14.37
C GLU A 134 11.09 17.72 13.28
N ALA A 135 9.90 18.20 13.63
CA ALA A 135 9.00 18.92 12.74
C ALA A 135 9.45 20.39 12.58
N ASN A 136 10.59 20.59 11.93
CA ASN A 136 11.30 21.87 11.86
C ASN A 136 11.66 22.30 10.42
N LEU A 137 11.06 21.69 9.40
CA LEU A 137 11.34 22.04 7.99
C LEU A 137 10.39 23.13 7.44
N GLY A 138 9.47 23.68 8.23
CA GLY A 138 8.62 24.81 7.82
C GLY A 138 7.30 24.39 7.19
N GLY A 139 7.02 24.84 5.96
CA GLY A 139 5.81 24.56 5.18
C GLY A 139 5.80 23.14 4.58
N THR A 140 5.08 22.93 3.47
CA THR A 140 4.77 21.58 2.94
C THR A 140 4.96 21.49 1.41
N GLU A 141 6.22 21.49 0.95
CA GLU A 141 6.60 21.43 -0.48
C GLU A 141 6.97 20.01 -0.91
N ILE A 142 5.97 19.18 -1.22
CA ILE A 142 6.17 17.76 -1.58
C ILE A 142 6.65 17.54 -3.03
N LEU A 143 6.44 18.51 -3.92
CA LEU A 143 6.67 18.32 -5.35
C LEU A 143 8.16 18.15 -5.70
N GLU A 144 9.02 19.03 -5.18
CA GLU A 144 10.45 18.99 -5.45
C GLU A 144 11.16 17.71 -4.96
N PRO A 145 10.91 17.19 -3.73
CA PRO A 145 11.47 15.91 -3.34
C PRO A 145 10.98 14.76 -4.23
N LEU A 146 9.71 14.75 -4.67
CA LEU A 146 9.22 13.75 -5.62
C LEU A 146 9.93 13.83 -6.97
N LYS A 147 10.12 15.04 -7.53
CA LYS A 147 10.91 15.22 -8.76
C LYS A 147 12.34 14.70 -8.57
N HIS A 148 12.96 14.99 -7.43
CA HIS A 148 14.30 14.50 -7.12
C HIS A 148 14.35 12.97 -7.05
N ILE A 149 13.38 12.33 -6.38
CA ILE A 149 13.26 10.87 -6.30
C ILE A 149 13.13 10.27 -7.71
N TYR A 150 12.21 10.77 -8.55
CA TYR A 150 12.00 10.20 -9.89
C TYR A 150 13.15 10.45 -10.87
N ARG A 151 14.00 11.46 -10.63
CA ARG A 151 15.24 11.65 -11.39
C ARG A 151 16.33 10.62 -11.03
N GLN A 152 16.25 9.98 -9.87
CA GLN A 152 17.21 8.93 -9.49
C GLN A 152 17.03 7.71 -10.40
N PRO A 153 18.13 7.14 -10.94
CA PRO A 153 18.05 5.98 -11.82
C PRO A 153 17.36 4.80 -11.12
N SER A 154 16.48 4.09 -11.84
CA SER A 154 15.87 2.87 -11.33
C SER A 154 16.93 1.78 -11.16
N ILE A 155 16.87 1.06 -10.04
CA ILE A 155 17.77 -0.05 -9.77
C ILE A 155 17.23 -1.30 -10.49
N PRO A 156 18.03 -1.97 -11.36
CA PRO A 156 17.56 -3.13 -12.09
C PRO A 156 17.00 -4.23 -11.19
N SER A 157 15.82 -4.78 -11.54
CA SER A 157 15.13 -5.85 -10.79
C SER A 157 14.72 -5.47 -9.34
N GLN A 158 14.73 -4.18 -9.00
CA GLN A 158 14.40 -3.66 -7.67
C GLN A 158 13.27 -2.61 -7.84
N PRO A 159 12.00 -3.04 -7.90
CA PRO A 159 10.89 -2.12 -8.14
C PRO A 159 10.77 -1.12 -6.99
N ARG A 160 10.62 0.17 -7.33
CA ARG A 160 10.54 1.23 -6.33
C ARG A 160 9.21 1.20 -5.57
N GLN A 161 9.27 1.21 -4.26
CA GLN A 161 8.14 1.29 -3.34
C GLN A 161 8.27 2.61 -2.57
N LEU A 162 7.47 3.60 -2.96
CA LEU A 162 7.43 4.93 -2.34
C LEU A 162 6.39 4.95 -1.23
N PHE A 163 6.77 5.35 -0.02
CA PHE A 163 5.90 5.52 1.14
C PHE A 163 5.88 7.00 1.50
N VAL A 164 4.73 7.67 1.35
CA VAL A 164 4.55 9.09 1.60
C VAL A 164 3.76 9.30 2.88
N PHE A 165 4.35 9.99 3.86
CA PHE A 165 3.71 10.34 5.13
C PHE A 165 3.52 11.84 5.17
N THR A 166 2.28 12.31 5.27
CA THR A 166 1.96 13.75 5.32
C THR A 166 0.62 13.97 5.99
N ASP A 167 0.43 15.13 6.61
CA ASP A 167 -0.86 15.61 7.10
C ASP A 167 -1.62 16.46 6.08
N GLY A 168 -1.13 16.52 4.84
CA GLY A 168 -1.90 16.85 3.64
C GLY A 168 -2.15 18.33 3.37
N GLU A 169 -1.45 19.25 4.02
CA GLU A 169 -1.50 20.69 3.74
C GLU A 169 -0.73 21.07 2.45
N VAL A 170 -1.11 20.49 1.31
CA VAL A 170 -0.44 20.70 0.00
C VAL A 170 -1.35 21.44 -0.97
N GLU A 171 -0.91 22.60 -1.46
CA GLU A 171 -1.68 23.44 -2.39
C GLU A 171 -1.69 22.87 -3.82
N ASN A 172 -0.57 22.31 -4.30
CA ASN A 172 -0.39 21.83 -5.68
C ASN A 172 -0.78 20.35 -5.90
N THR A 173 -1.91 19.93 -5.32
CA THR A 173 -2.36 18.53 -5.30
C THR A 173 -2.41 17.88 -6.71
N LYS A 174 -2.93 18.57 -7.73
CA LYS A 174 -3.05 18.01 -9.10
C LYS A 174 -1.68 17.75 -9.74
N GLU A 175 -0.75 18.70 -9.60
CA GLU A 175 0.59 18.58 -10.18
C GLU A 175 1.36 17.40 -9.57
N VAL A 176 1.25 17.26 -8.24
CA VAL A 176 1.84 16.15 -7.50
C VAL A 176 1.28 14.80 -7.95
N ILE A 177 -0.04 14.67 -8.08
CA ILE A 177 -0.69 13.44 -8.55
C ILE A 177 -0.26 13.12 -10.00
N ASN A 178 -0.20 14.13 -10.87
CA ASN A 178 0.23 13.94 -12.25
C ASN A 178 1.69 13.47 -12.35
N LEU A 179 2.58 14.01 -11.50
CA LEU A 179 3.97 13.56 -11.44
C LEU A 179 4.08 12.09 -11.04
N VAL A 180 3.29 11.65 -10.05
CA VAL A 180 3.22 10.22 -9.65
C VAL A 180 2.67 9.37 -10.80
N LYS A 181 1.59 9.79 -11.45
CA LYS A 181 0.98 9.09 -12.59
C LYS A 181 1.99 8.84 -13.72
N GLN A 182 2.80 9.85 -14.07
CA GLN A 182 3.80 9.78 -15.14
C GLN A 182 4.91 8.76 -14.84
N ASN A 183 5.17 8.47 -13.56
CA ASN A 183 6.21 7.54 -13.13
C ASN A 183 5.63 6.18 -12.68
N SER A 184 4.32 5.95 -12.82
CA SER A 184 3.61 4.75 -12.31
C SER A 184 4.09 3.41 -12.91
N ALA A 185 4.83 3.43 -14.02
CA ALA A 185 5.44 2.24 -14.60
C ALA A 185 6.65 1.71 -13.82
N SER A 186 7.35 2.57 -13.07
CA SER A 186 8.62 2.24 -12.40
C SER A 186 8.54 2.23 -10.87
N HIS A 187 7.38 2.54 -10.29
CA HIS A 187 7.20 2.56 -8.84
C HIS A 187 5.77 2.22 -8.42
N ARG A 188 5.62 1.89 -7.12
CA ARG A 188 4.34 1.98 -6.41
C ARG A 188 4.36 3.07 -5.37
N CYS A 189 3.23 3.74 -5.14
CA CYS A 189 3.08 4.78 -4.13
C CYS A 189 2.06 4.38 -3.05
N PHE A 190 2.50 4.31 -1.79
CA PHE A 190 1.68 4.12 -0.61
C PHE A 190 1.64 5.45 0.14
N SER A 191 0.44 5.96 0.42
CA SER A 191 0.27 7.28 1.01
C SER A 191 -0.46 7.19 2.35
N PHE A 192 0.01 7.96 3.32
CA PHE A 192 -0.47 7.96 4.69
C PHE A 192 -0.84 9.39 5.07
N GLY A 193 -2.14 9.64 5.18
CA GLY A 193 -2.70 10.87 5.70
C GLY A 193 -2.69 10.88 7.22
N ILE A 194 -1.92 11.76 7.83
CA ILE A 194 -1.76 11.84 9.30
C ILE A 194 -2.64 12.97 9.84
N GLY A 195 -3.47 12.69 10.83
CA GLY A 195 -4.34 13.67 11.46
C GLY A 195 -5.62 13.98 10.67
N GLU A 196 -6.52 14.72 11.32
CA GLU A 196 -7.84 15.07 10.77
C GLU A 196 -7.77 16.06 9.59
N GLY A 197 -6.65 16.77 9.44
CA GLY A 197 -6.41 17.74 8.36
C GLY A 197 -6.00 17.12 7.03
N ALA A 198 -5.72 15.81 6.99
CA ALA A 198 -5.17 15.14 5.81
C ALA A 198 -6.06 15.28 4.55
N SER A 199 -5.50 15.90 3.51
CA SER A 199 -6.14 16.03 2.20
C SER A 199 -6.46 14.66 1.60
N SER A 200 -7.75 14.31 1.62
CA SER A 200 -8.24 13.07 1.01
C SER A 200 -7.98 13.03 -0.50
N ALA A 201 -7.96 14.17 -1.18
CA ALA A 201 -7.67 14.25 -2.60
C ALA A 201 -6.22 13.86 -2.89
N LEU A 202 -5.27 14.42 -2.11
CA LEU A 202 -3.85 14.12 -2.26
C LEU A 202 -3.56 12.65 -1.92
N ILE A 203 -3.95 12.21 -0.73
CA ILE A 203 -3.61 10.87 -0.23
C ILE A 203 -4.20 9.79 -1.15
N ASN A 204 -5.49 9.87 -1.49
CA ASN A 204 -6.09 8.89 -2.39
C ASN A 204 -5.55 9.01 -3.83
N GLY A 205 -5.25 10.23 -4.29
CA GLY A 205 -4.69 10.48 -5.61
C GLY A 205 -3.30 9.85 -5.80
N LEU A 206 -2.40 10.07 -4.83
CA LEU A 206 -1.05 9.49 -4.82
C LEU A 206 -1.10 7.97 -4.89
N ALA A 207 -1.88 7.33 -4.01
CA ALA A 207 -1.98 5.88 -3.96
C ALA A 207 -2.60 5.30 -5.25
N LYS A 208 -3.68 5.92 -5.73
CA LYS A 208 -4.41 5.43 -6.90
C LYS A 208 -3.59 5.52 -8.17
N GLU A 209 -2.99 6.69 -8.44
CA GLU A 209 -2.20 6.89 -9.67
C GLU A 209 -0.82 6.24 -9.58
N GLY A 210 -0.31 6.01 -8.36
CA GLY A 210 0.90 5.23 -8.12
C GLY A 210 0.66 3.73 -7.88
N GLY A 211 -0.54 3.19 -8.08
CA GLY A 211 -0.79 1.75 -7.95
C GLY A 211 -0.53 1.12 -6.57
N GLY A 212 -0.63 1.90 -5.49
CA GLY A 212 -0.52 1.42 -4.10
C GLY A 212 -1.79 1.67 -3.28
N HIS A 213 -1.64 1.86 -1.98
CA HIS A 213 -2.76 2.01 -1.04
C HIS A 213 -2.68 3.30 -0.25
N ALA A 214 -3.84 3.92 -0.05
CA ALA A 214 -4.04 5.09 0.80
C ALA A 214 -4.54 4.65 2.17
N GLN A 215 -3.96 5.20 3.23
CA GLN A 215 -4.43 5.01 4.59
C GLN A 215 -4.48 6.34 5.33
N PHE A 216 -5.47 6.50 6.20
CA PHE A 216 -5.61 7.67 7.06
C PHE A 216 -5.37 7.24 8.50
N ILE A 217 -4.65 8.04 9.27
CA ILE A 217 -4.35 7.85 10.69
C ILE A 217 -4.98 9.00 11.43
N THR A 218 -6.16 8.79 12.02
CA THR A 218 -6.95 9.83 12.68
C THR A 218 -7.35 9.43 14.11
N GLY A 219 -7.72 10.40 14.94
CA GLY A 219 -8.11 10.16 16.34
C GLY A 219 -7.11 9.30 17.13
N ALA A 220 -7.59 8.15 17.62
CA ALA A 220 -6.83 7.19 18.43
C ALA A 220 -6.17 6.07 17.60
N ASP A 221 -6.12 6.21 16.28
CA ASP A 221 -5.54 5.19 15.40
C ASP A 221 -4.04 5.01 15.64
N ARG A 222 -3.60 3.75 15.65
CA ARG A 222 -2.17 3.42 15.63
C ARG A 222 -1.67 3.39 14.19
N MET A 223 -0.55 4.08 13.95
CA MET A 223 0.07 4.17 12.63
C MET A 223 0.76 2.85 12.23
N GLN A 224 1.35 2.15 13.20
CA GLN A 224 2.22 0.99 12.96
C GLN A 224 1.50 -0.18 12.25
N PRO A 225 0.33 -0.69 12.70
CA PRO A 225 -0.35 -1.81 12.02
C PRO A 225 -0.71 -1.48 10.57
N LYS A 226 -1.24 -0.27 10.37
CA LYS A 226 -1.62 0.32 9.09
C LYS A 226 -0.44 0.33 8.11
N VAL A 227 0.68 0.89 8.54
CA VAL A 227 1.90 0.99 7.74
C VAL A 227 2.53 -0.38 7.45
N MET A 228 2.51 -1.28 8.42
CA MET A 228 3.01 -2.64 8.24
C MET A 228 2.16 -3.46 7.27
N GLN A 229 0.84 -3.23 7.23
CA GLN A 229 -0.03 -3.78 6.19
C GLN A 229 0.37 -3.29 4.80
N SER A 230 0.66 -1.99 4.64
CA SER A 230 1.16 -1.45 3.37
C SER A 230 2.53 -2.01 2.99
N LEU A 231 3.44 -2.24 3.95
CA LEU A 231 4.71 -2.91 3.68
C LEU A 231 4.51 -4.35 3.19
N ARG A 232 3.55 -5.10 3.75
CA ARG A 232 3.20 -6.43 3.23
C ARG A 232 2.75 -6.34 1.77
N PHE A 233 1.88 -5.39 1.42
CA PHE A 233 1.49 -5.18 0.02
C PHE A 233 2.69 -4.80 -0.86
N ALA A 234 3.60 -3.96 -0.35
CA ALA A 234 4.82 -3.55 -1.05
C ALA A 234 5.79 -4.73 -1.34
N LEU A 235 5.75 -5.77 -0.50
CA LEU A 235 6.56 -6.98 -0.65
C LEU A 235 5.90 -8.07 -1.50
N GLN A 236 4.63 -7.91 -1.88
CA GLN A 236 3.93 -8.87 -2.73
C GLN A 236 4.48 -8.84 -4.16
N PRO A 237 4.54 -10.02 -4.82
CA PRO A 237 4.87 -10.09 -6.24
C PRO A 237 3.84 -9.34 -7.08
N ALA A 238 4.29 -8.83 -8.22
CA ALA A 238 3.46 -8.15 -9.20
C ALA A 238 3.20 -9.06 -10.40
N MET A 239 1.98 -9.02 -10.91
CA MET A 239 1.64 -9.42 -12.27
C MET A 239 1.84 -8.20 -13.17
N VAL A 240 2.84 -8.27 -14.05
CA VAL A 240 3.28 -7.17 -14.92
C VAL A 240 3.00 -7.50 -16.39
N ASP A 241 3.29 -6.57 -17.30
CA ASP A 241 3.07 -6.71 -18.74
C ASP A 241 1.63 -7.12 -19.10
N VAL A 242 0.66 -6.56 -18.36
CA VAL A 242 -0.75 -6.92 -18.51
C VAL A 242 -1.28 -6.32 -19.81
N SER A 243 -1.72 -7.19 -20.72
CA SER A 243 -2.37 -6.80 -21.97
C SER A 243 -3.73 -7.48 -22.10
N VAL A 244 -4.72 -6.72 -22.56
CA VAL A 244 -6.09 -7.19 -22.78
C VAL A 244 -6.38 -7.15 -24.27
N LYS A 245 -6.60 -8.31 -24.86
CA LYS A 245 -6.94 -8.49 -26.28
C LYS A 245 -8.38 -8.98 -26.40
N TRP A 246 -9.11 -8.42 -27.36
CA TRP A 246 -10.50 -8.74 -27.61
C TRP A 246 -10.62 -9.43 -28.96
N ASP A 247 -11.05 -10.69 -28.94
CA ASP A 247 -11.32 -11.48 -30.12
C ASP A 247 -12.83 -11.45 -30.35
N LEU A 248 -13.27 -10.54 -31.24
CA LEU A 248 -14.67 -10.25 -31.50
C LEU A 248 -15.09 -10.72 -32.91
N PRO A 249 -16.38 -11.03 -33.12
CA PRO A 249 -16.90 -11.36 -34.44
C PRO A 249 -16.69 -10.24 -35.46
N SER A 250 -16.61 -10.63 -36.74
CA SER A 250 -16.56 -9.70 -37.87
C SER A 250 -17.70 -8.68 -37.82
N GLY A 251 -17.38 -7.39 -37.89
CA GLY A 251 -18.37 -6.30 -37.86
C GLY A 251 -18.53 -5.61 -36.50
N VAL A 252 -17.87 -6.11 -35.46
CA VAL A 252 -17.80 -5.47 -34.14
C VAL A 252 -16.41 -4.92 -33.89
N SER A 253 -16.32 -3.68 -33.42
CA SER A 253 -15.06 -3.05 -33.01
C SER A 253 -15.07 -2.71 -31.53
N VAL A 254 -13.88 -2.61 -30.92
CA VAL A 254 -13.70 -2.31 -29.50
C VAL A 254 -12.93 -1.01 -29.30
N THR A 255 -13.42 -0.19 -28.38
CA THR A 255 -12.73 1.00 -27.87
C THR A 255 -12.51 0.84 -26.37
N ALA A 256 -11.26 0.87 -25.92
CA ALA A 256 -10.96 0.87 -24.48
C ALA A 256 -11.35 2.22 -23.87
N LEU A 257 -12.12 2.19 -22.79
CA LEU A 257 -12.56 3.38 -22.04
C LEU A 257 -11.75 3.59 -20.76
N SER A 258 -10.92 2.61 -20.39
CA SER A 258 -10.06 2.66 -19.20
C SER A 258 -8.59 2.75 -19.60
N PRO A 259 -7.75 3.41 -18.78
CA PRO A 259 -6.31 3.37 -18.95
C PRO A 259 -5.76 1.93 -18.94
N PRO A 260 -4.62 1.68 -19.59
CA PRO A 260 -3.91 0.40 -19.50
C PRO A 260 -3.57 0.04 -18.04
N ILE A 261 -3.59 -1.25 -17.74
CA ILE A 261 -3.18 -1.77 -16.43
C ILE A 261 -1.67 -1.99 -16.47
N ALA A 262 -0.91 -1.24 -15.68
CA ALA A 262 0.55 -1.42 -15.60
C ALA A 262 0.93 -2.69 -14.82
N ALA A 263 0.31 -2.89 -13.65
CA ALA A 263 0.55 -4.05 -12.81
C ALA A 263 -0.69 -4.41 -11.99
N LEU A 264 -0.78 -5.68 -11.59
CA LEU A 264 -1.79 -6.21 -10.68
C LEU A 264 -1.14 -6.94 -9.51
N PHE A 265 -1.76 -6.85 -8.34
CA PHE A 265 -1.28 -7.46 -7.10
C PHE A 265 -2.35 -8.37 -6.52
N GLN A 266 -1.91 -9.35 -5.73
CA GLN A 266 -2.82 -10.31 -5.14
C GLN A 266 -3.89 -9.61 -4.29
N GLY A 267 -5.15 -10.02 -4.49
CA GLY A 267 -6.28 -9.44 -3.76
C GLY A 267 -6.70 -8.05 -4.22
N GLN A 268 -5.99 -7.44 -5.18
CA GLN A 268 -6.37 -6.17 -5.77
C GLN A 268 -7.36 -6.40 -6.91
N ARG A 269 -8.50 -5.72 -6.86
CA ARG A 269 -9.48 -5.72 -7.95
C ARG A 269 -9.18 -4.58 -8.93
N SER A 270 -9.08 -4.91 -10.21
CA SER A 270 -8.97 -3.93 -11.30
C SER A 270 -10.14 -4.02 -12.26
N LEU A 271 -10.61 -2.87 -12.71
CA LEU A 271 -11.76 -2.74 -13.61
C LEU A 271 -11.31 -2.17 -14.94
N VAL A 272 -11.64 -2.85 -16.02
CA VAL A 272 -11.45 -2.37 -17.40
C VAL A 272 -12.82 -2.21 -18.04
N TYR A 273 -13.07 -1.01 -18.55
CA TYR A 273 -14.25 -0.69 -19.33
C TYR A 273 -13.89 -0.63 -20.82
N ALA A 274 -14.73 -1.22 -21.65
CA ALA A 274 -14.59 -1.17 -23.10
C ALA A 274 -15.97 -0.96 -23.75
N GLN A 275 -16.02 -0.16 -24.80
CA GLN A 275 -17.19 0.06 -25.63
C GLN A 275 -17.09 -0.79 -26.90
N PHE A 276 -18.17 -1.48 -27.25
CA PHE A 276 -18.30 -2.20 -28.51
C PHE A 276 -19.25 -1.46 -29.44
N THR A 277 -18.81 -1.27 -30.68
CA THR A 277 -19.59 -0.62 -31.73
C THR A 277 -19.74 -1.55 -32.93
N GLY A 278 -20.82 -1.39 -33.69
CA GLY A 278 -21.14 -2.24 -34.85
C GLY A 278 -22.29 -3.22 -34.59
N GLN A 279 -22.59 -4.06 -35.58
CA GLN A 279 -23.71 -5.01 -35.53
C GLN A 279 -23.16 -6.43 -35.57
N SER A 280 -23.71 -7.31 -34.71
CA SER A 280 -23.40 -8.74 -34.71
C SER A 280 -24.69 -9.56 -34.77
N SER A 281 -24.59 -10.81 -35.24
CA SER A 281 -25.69 -11.75 -35.14
C SER A 281 -26.03 -11.98 -33.66
N GLU A 282 -27.32 -12.04 -33.31
CA GLU A 282 -27.80 -12.09 -31.93
C GLU A 282 -27.20 -13.24 -31.11
N ALA A 283 -26.69 -14.31 -31.74
CA ALA A 283 -26.08 -15.46 -31.07
C ALA A 283 -24.54 -15.44 -31.00
N SER A 284 -23.89 -14.29 -31.22
CA SER A 284 -22.43 -14.26 -31.35
C SER A 284 -21.71 -14.27 -29.98
N GLU A 285 -20.62 -15.02 -29.89
CA GLU A 285 -19.71 -15.03 -28.73
C GLU A 285 -18.47 -14.19 -29.01
N GLY A 286 -17.95 -13.54 -27.97
CA GLY A 286 -16.64 -12.91 -27.96
C GLY A 286 -15.70 -13.61 -26.99
N CYS A 287 -14.40 -13.44 -27.19
CA CYS A 287 -13.38 -13.88 -26.25
C CYS A 287 -12.52 -12.69 -25.84
N VAL A 288 -12.15 -12.63 -24.56
CA VAL A 288 -11.13 -11.71 -24.07
C VAL A 288 -9.95 -12.52 -23.58
N THR A 289 -8.77 -12.22 -24.13
CA THR A 289 -7.49 -12.82 -23.75
C THR A 289 -6.71 -11.80 -22.91
N VAL A 290 -6.42 -12.16 -21.66
CA VAL A 290 -5.55 -11.39 -20.77
C VAL A 290 -4.19 -12.07 -20.72
N ALA A 291 -3.16 -11.45 -21.29
CA ALA A 291 -1.78 -11.92 -21.24
C ALA A 291 -0.97 -11.09 -20.23
N TYR A 292 -0.06 -11.75 -19.52
CA TYR A 292 0.69 -11.15 -18.40
C TYR A 292 1.97 -11.92 -18.08
N SER A 293 2.84 -11.35 -17.27
CA SER A 293 4.03 -11.99 -16.70
C SER A 293 3.92 -12.02 -15.17
N LEU A 294 4.08 -13.20 -14.58
CA LEU A 294 4.11 -13.39 -13.12
C LEU A 294 5.43 -14.05 -12.74
N ALA A 295 6.22 -13.38 -11.89
CA ALA A 295 7.55 -13.84 -11.48
C ALA A 295 8.46 -14.20 -12.68
N GLY A 296 8.37 -13.44 -13.78
CA GLY A 296 9.14 -13.66 -15.01
C GLY A 296 8.59 -14.75 -15.93
N HIS A 297 7.50 -15.41 -15.55
CA HIS A 297 6.85 -16.43 -16.39
C HIS A 297 5.66 -15.82 -17.15
N PRO A 298 5.70 -15.77 -18.49
CA PRO A 298 4.57 -15.33 -19.28
C PRO A 298 3.41 -16.33 -19.15
N SER A 299 2.20 -15.80 -19.04
CA SER A 299 0.96 -16.56 -18.89
C SER A 299 -0.17 -15.82 -19.60
N GLN A 300 -1.22 -16.55 -19.95
CA GLN A 300 -2.43 -15.98 -20.53
C GLN A 300 -3.67 -16.66 -19.99
N THR A 301 -4.78 -15.94 -19.96
CA THR A 301 -6.08 -16.45 -19.55
C THR A 301 -7.14 -15.95 -20.51
N GLN A 302 -8.01 -16.84 -20.94
CA GLN A 302 -9.10 -16.54 -21.88
C GLN A 302 -10.44 -16.63 -21.16
N LEU A 303 -11.33 -15.69 -21.47
CA LEU A 303 -12.68 -15.65 -20.99
C LEU A 303 -13.63 -15.47 -22.16
N HIS A 304 -14.49 -16.46 -22.38
CA HIS A 304 -15.57 -16.38 -23.37
C HIS A 304 -16.79 -15.71 -22.75
N PHE A 305 -17.46 -14.88 -23.54
CA PHE A 305 -18.71 -14.22 -23.14
C PHE A 305 -19.66 -14.12 -24.35
N SER A 306 -20.96 -14.21 -24.09
CA SER A 306 -21.99 -13.98 -25.12
C SER A 306 -22.11 -12.50 -25.39
N LEU A 307 -22.26 -12.02 -26.63
CA LEU A 307 -22.52 -10.61 -26.92
C LEU A 307 -23.98 -10.20 -26.67
N LYS A 308 -24.84 -11.14 -26.23
CA LYS A 308 -26.23 -10.85 -25.86
C LYS A 308 -26.27 -9.92 -24.64
N PRO A 309 -26.97 -8.78 -24.73
CA PRO A 309 -27.19 -7.91 -23.58
C PRO A 309 -27.94 -8.64 -22.47
N ALA A 310 -27.56 -8.40 -21.21
CA ALA A 310 -28.35 -8.87 -20.09
C ALA A 310 -29.66 -8.08 -20.01
N GLU A 311 -30.79 -8.79 -19.99
CA GLU A 311 -32.10 -8.19 -19.76
C GLU A 311 -32.11 -7.45 -18.41
N ASP A 312 -32.79 -6.29 -18.37
CA ASP A 312 -33.12 -5.53 -17.16
C ASP A 312 -31.93 -4.93 -16.36
N SER A 313 -30.92 -4.46 -17.08
CA SER A 313 -29.64 -4.04 -16.53
C SER A 313 -29.51 -2.56 -16.16
N GLY A 314 -30.34 -1.71 -16.75
CA GLY A 314 -30.24 -0.25 -16.62
C GLY A 314 -28.91 0.33 -17.12
N LEU A 315 -28.63 1.59 -16.77
CA LEU A 315 -27.48 2.37 -17.25
C LEU A 315 -26.25 2.34 -16.32
N THR A 316 -26.19 1.40 -15.37
CA THR A 316 -25.18 1.43 -14.29
C THR A 316 -23.75 1.29 -14.81
N VAL A 317 -23.48 0.29 -15.66
CA VAL A 317 -22.14 0.06 -16.24
C VAL A 317 -21.71 1.24 -17.11
N HIS A 318 -22.64 1.81 -17.87
CA HIS A 318 -22.44 2.99 -18.69
C HIS A 318 -22.04 4.20 -17.85
N ARG A 319 -22.72 4.43 -16.73
CA ARG A 319 -22.37 5.50 -15.79
C ARG A 319 -21.01 5.28 -15.15
N LEU A 320 -20.64 4.05 -14.81
CA LEU A 320 -19.31 3.73 -14.28
C LEU A 320 -18.20 3.93 -15.32
N ALA A 321 -18.44 3.53 -16.57
CA ALA A 321 -17.54 3.75 -17.68
C ALA A 321 -17.41 5.26 -17.98
N ALA A 322 -18.52 5.98 -18.06
CA ALA A 322 -18.54 7.43 -18.24
C ALA A 322 -17.80 8.15 -17.12
N ARG A 323 -18.01 7.76 -15.85
CA ARG A 323 -17.25 8.29 -14.70
C ARG A 323 -15.75 8.05 -14.84
N THR A 324 -15.34 6.89 -15.37
CA THR A 324 -13.93 6.56 -15.57
C THR A 324 -13.31 7.45 -16.65
N VAL A 325 -14.01 7.65 -17.77
CA VAL A 325 -13.57 8.53 -18.86
C VAL A 325 -13.54 10.00 -18.42
N ILE A 326 -14.60 10.48 -17.75
CA ILE A 326 -14.67 11.85 -17.18
C ILE A 326 -13.46 12.10 -16.29
N ARG A 327 -13.15 11.19 -15.36
CA ARG A 327 -11.98 11.34 -14.48
C ARG A 327 -10.65 11.36 -15.22
N SER A 328 -10.51 10.59 -16.29
CA SER A 328 -9.27 10.63 -17.10
C SER A 328 -9.11 11.98 -17.77
N LEU A 329 -10.18 12.49 -18.38
CA LEU A 329 -10.20 13.79 -19.05
C LEU A 329 -9.98 14.94 -18.05
N GLU A 330 -10.61 14.90 -16.87
CA GLU A 330 -10.44 15.92 -15.81
C GLU A 330 -9.00 16.06 -15.30
N MET A 331 -8.18 15.01 -15.43
CA MET A 331 -6.77 15.06 -15.07
C MET A 331 -5.89 15.65 -16.18
N GLU A 332 -6.38 15.63 -17.43
CA GLU A 332 -5.72 16.19 -18.61
C GLU A 332 -6.09 17.65 -18.83
N VAL A 333 -7.32 18.02 -18.49
CA VAL A 333 -7.84 19.39 -18.49
C VAL A 333 -7.20 20.16 -17.33
N GLY A 334 -6.61 21.32 -17.64
CA GLY A 334 -5.93 22.20 -16.70
C GLY A 334 -6.89 22.82 -15.67
N GLU A 335 -6.36 23.65 -14.78
CA GLU A 335 -7.24 24.38 -13.85
C GLU A 335 -8.17 25.34 -14.60
N PRO A 336 -9.41 25.55 -14.11
CA PRO A 336 -10.33 26.50 -14.72
C PRO A 336 -9.71 27.92 -14.71
N GLY A 337 -9.24 28.39 -15.88
CA GLY A 337 -8.60 29.70 -16.03
C GLY A 337 -7.32 29.74 -16.90
N GLY A 338 -6.77 28.59 -17.30
CA GLY A 338 -5.66 28.50 -18.28
C GLY A 338 -6.13 28.61 -19.74
N GLN A 339 -5.21 28.99 -20.65
CA GLN A 339 -5.39 29.32 -22.08
C GLN A 339 -6.40 28.47 -22.90
N GLU A 340 -6.92 29.08 -23.99
CA GLU A 340 -7.99 28.61 -24.90
C GLU A 340 -7.82 27.19 -25.52
N ASP A 341 -6.66 26.55 -25.41
CA ASP A 341 -6.40 25.21 -25.96
C ASP A 341 -7.13 24.06 -25.21
N ASP A 342 -7.66 24.32 -24.01
CA ASP A 342 -8.38 23.32 -23.20
C ASP A 342 -9.89 23.23 -23.49
N ALA A 343 -10.40 24.09 -24.39
CA ALA A 343 -11.82 24.18 -24.69
C ALA A 343 -12.40 22.86 -25.25
N GLY A 344 -11.59 22.08 -25.96
CA GLY A 344 -11.99 20.79 -26.52
C GLY A 344 -12.18 19.68 -25.47
N GLY A 345 -11.30 19.62 -24.47
CA GLY A 345 -11.37 18.64 -23.39
C GLY A 345 -12.53 18.92 -22.45
N GLN A 346 -12.65 20.17 -22.01
CA GLN A 346 -13.75 20.62 -21.17
C GLN A 346 -15.13 20.36 -21.81
N LYS A 347 -15.29 20.68 -23.10
CA LYS A 347 -16.55 20.46 -23.83
C LYS A 347 -16.95 18.98 -23.85
N LYS A 348 -15.98 18.08 -24.09
CA LYS A 348 -16.22 16.62 -24.06
C LYS A 348 -16.63 16.13 -22.67
N VAL A 349 -16.01 16.65 -21.61
CA VAL A 349 -16.39 16.30 -20.22
C VAL A 349 -17.81 16.73 -19.90
N VAL A 350 -18.19 17.96 -20.27
CA VAL A 350 -19.55 18.49 -20.06
C VAL A 350 -20.57 17.65 -20.85
N GLU A 351 -20.31 17.38 -22.11
CA GLU A 351 -21.19 16.58 -22.97
C GLU A 351 -21.42 15.18 -22.38
N LEU A 352 -20.33 14.45 -22.09
CA LEU A 352 -20.42 13.10 -21.52
C LEU A 352 -21.11 13.08 -20.16
N SER A 353 -20.85 14.09 -19.32
CA SER A 353 -21.48 14.26 -18.00
C SER A 353 -22.99 14.43 -18.11
N VAL A 354 -23.45 15.34 -18.96
CA VAL A 354 -24.89 15.62 -19.19
C VAL A 354 -25.58 14.40 -19.79
N GLN A 355 -24.96 13.75 -20.77
CA GLN A 355 -25.50 12.59 -21.47
C GLN A 355 -25.63 11.36 -20.56
N SER A 356 -24.65 11.11 -19.70
CA SER A 356 -24.63 9.96 -18.80
C SER A 356 -25.35 10.21 -17.46
N GLY A 357 -25.58 11.48 -17.10
CA GLY A 357 -26.06 11.87 -15.78
C GLY A 357 -25.04 11.61 -14.68
N VAL A 358 -23.74 11.78 -14.97
CA VAL A 358 -22.63 11.60 -14.03
C VAL A 358 -22.00 12.97 -13.78
N SER A 359 -21.91 13.40 -12.52
CA SER A 359 -21.30 14.68 -12.16
C SER A 359 -19.83 14.75 -12.58
N SER A 360 -19.41 15.91 -13.07
CA SER A 360 -18.03 16.30 -13.32
C SER A 360 -17.69 17.59 -12.58
N VAL A 361 -16.43 18.01 -12.61
CA VAL A 361 -15.98 19.31 -12.07
C VAL A 361 -16.59 20.51 -12.81
N PHE A 362 -17.16 20.29 -14.00
CA PHE A 362 -17.76 21.34 -14.85
C PHE A 362 -19.29 21.33 -14.90
N THR A 363 -19.94 20.43 -14.14
CA THR A 363 -21.40 20.26 -14.16
C THR A 363 -21.95 20.18 -12.75
N ALA A 364 -23.24 20.51 -12.60
CA ALA A 364 -23.93 20.47 -11.32
C ALA A 364 -25.37 19.95 -11.48
N PHE A 365 -25.88 19.27 -10.44
CA PHE A 365 -27.28 18.90 -10.36
C PHE A 365 -28.08 20.01 -9.69
N ILE A 366 -29.15 20.45 -10.35
CA ILE A 366 -30.06 21.47 -9.84
C ILE A 366 -31.37 20.78 -9.42
N ALA A 367 -31.70 20.83 -8.14
CA ALA A 367 -32.98 20.36 -7.62
C ALA A 367 -34.02 21.48 -7.73
N VAL A 368 -35.08 21.26 -8.50
CA VAL A 368 -36.17 22.23 -8.68
C VAL A 368 -37.40 21.77 -7.90
N ASN A 369 -37.83 22.56 -6.92
CA ASN A 369 -39.07 22.31 -6.20
C ASN A 369 -40.27 22.77 -7.04
N LYS A 370 -41.16 21.82 -7.41
CA LYS A 370 -42.34 22.08 -8.22
C LYS A 370 -43.62 22.30 -7.41
N SER A 371 -43.60 22.19 -6.06
CA SER A 371 -44.82 22.20 -5.25
C SER A 371 -45.57 23.54 -5.24
N ASN A 372 -44.91 24.65 -5.56
CA ASN A 372 -45.46 25.99 -5.39
C ASN A 372 -45.28 26.89 -6.63
N SER A 373 -44.56 26.47 -7.67
CA SER A 373 -44.22 27.28 -8.87
C SER A 373 -43.62 28.67 -8.58
N GLU A 374 -43.38 29.01 -7.32
CA GLU A 374 -42.70 30.24 -6.89
C GLU A 374 -41.19 30.03 -7.04
N ALA A 375 -40.54 30.97 -7.71
CA ALA A 375 -39.09 31.01 -7.77
C ALA A 375 -38.55 31.16 -6.33
N ILE A 376 -37.62 30.29 -5.94
CA ILE A 376 -36.85 30.49 -4.71
C ILE A 376 -36.02 31.76 -4.91
N GLN A 377 -36.49 32.88 -4.37
CA GLN A 377 -35.81 34.17 -4.47
C GLN A 377 -34.90 34.37 -3.27
N GLY A 378 -33.67 34.82 -3.53
CA GLY A 378 -32.66 35.12 -2.51
C GLY A 378 -31.26 34.97 -3.07
N PRO A 379 -30.24 35.57 -2.43
CA PRO A 379 -28.85 35.32 -2.80
C PRO A 379 -28.54 33.83 -2.60
N LEU A 380 -27.74 33.26 -3.50
CA LEU A 380 -27.14 31.95 -3.28
C LEU A 380 -26.30 32.04 -2.00
N LEU A 381 -26.81 31.48 -0.90
CA LEU A 381 -26.07 31.36 0.33
C LEU A 381 -25.10 30.20 0.17
N CYS A 382 -23.84 30.52 -0.10
CA CYS A 382 -22.76 29.54 0.03
C CYS A 382 -22.72 29.12 1.49
N ARG A 383 -23.24 27.93 1.77
CA ARG A 383 -23.08 27.29 3.06
C ARG A 383 -21.88 26.37 2.96
N THR A 384 -20.72 26.89 3.34
CA THR A 384 -19.56 26.04 3.60
C THR A 384 -19.95 25.09 4.72
N ILE A 385 -20.14 23.81 4.39
CA ILE A 385 -20.29 22.78 5.41
C ILE A 385 -18.93 22.74 6.11
N PRO A 386 -18.85 23.07 7.41
CA PRO A 386 -17.59 23.01 8.12
C PRO A 386 -17.10 21.56 8.02
N THR A 387 -15.99 21.35 7.32
CA THR A 387 -15.08 20.28 7.70
C THR A 387 -14.68 20.56 9.15
N SER A 388 -14.57 19.52 9.97
CA SER A 388 -14.28 19.60 11.41
C SER A 388 -13.01 20.40 11.78
N CYS A 389 -12.23 20.82 10.78
CA CYS A 389 -11.09 21.71 10.90
C CYS A 389 -11.50 23.17 10.73
N ASN A 390 -12.20 23.76 11.71
CA ASN A 390 -12.20 25.23 11.92
C ASN A 390 -12.81 25.71 13.25
N LEU A 391 -12.80 24.88 14.30
CA LEU A 391 -13.05 25.35 15.68
C LEU A 391 -11.73 25.46 16.46
N ARG A 392 -10.80 26.29 15.96
CA ARG A 392 -9.72 26.88 16.77
C ARG A 392 -9.15 28.12 16.08
N GLY A 393 -10.03 29.09 15.81
CA GLY A 393 -9.63 30.45 15.52
C GLY A 393 -9.44 31.26 16.81
N MET A 394 -8.22 31.76 16.99
CA MET A 394 -7.85 32.98 17.72
C MET A 394 -7.83 32.99 19.26
N ALA A 395 -6.63 32.85 19.81
CA ALA A 395 -6.06 33.82 20.76
C ALA A 395 -4.53 33.85 20.60
N PRO A 396 -3.88 35.01 20.44
CA PRO A 396 -2.44 35.10 20.60
C PRO A 396 -2.13 35.10 22.10
N CYS A 397 -1.74 33.96 22.67
CA CYS A 397 -1.09 33.97 23.97
C CYS A 397 0.29 34.60 23.79
N SER A 398 0.39 35.90 24.09
CA SER A 398 1.64 36.58 24.38
C SER A 398 2.32 35.84 25.54
N MET A 399 3.25 34.95 25.21
CA MET A 399 4.12 34.33 26.18
C MET A 399 5.28 35.31 26.40
N ARG A 400 5.27 35.97 27.57
CA ARG A 400 6.39 36.79 28.04
C ARG A 400 7.63 35.91 28.07
N MET A 401 8.68 36.36 27.39
CA MET A 401 10.04 35.89 27.61
C MET A 401 10.38 36.19 29.07
N MET A 402 10.53 35.16 29.89
CA MET A 402 11.27 35.26 31.13
C MET A 402 12.69 34.79 30.80
N ASP A 403 13.63 35.72 30.93
CA ASP A 403 15.05 35.40 30.95
C ASP A 403 15.30 34.52 32.18
N GLU A 404 15.73 33.28 31.97
CA GLU A 404 16.25 32.44 33.04
C GLU A 404 17.78 32.36 32.95
N ASP A 405 18.33 32.70 34.11
CA ASP A 405 19.73 32.88 34.46
C ASP A 405 20.50 31.56 34.43
N ASP A 406 21.79 31.68 34.10
CA ASP A 406 22.77 30.60 33.99
C ASP A 406 22.98 29.95 35.37
N THR A 407 22.47 28.72 35.58
CA THR A 407 23.04 27.82 36.60
C THR A 407 23.08 26.37 36.09
N LEU A 408 24.29 25.82 36.16
CA LEU A 408 24.67 24.45 35.85
C LEU A 408 23.88 23.46 36.71
N ASP A 409 23.07 22.58 36.12
CA ASP A 409 22.85 21.25 36.69
C ASP A 409 22.54 20.17 35.66
N ASN A 410 23.01 18.98 35.97
CA ASN A 410 23.32 17.89 35.06
C ASN A 410 22.22 16.81 35.06
N ASP A 411 20.98 17.20 34.80
CA ASP A 411 19.84 16.26 34.75
C ASP A 411 18.92 16.58 33.56
N ARG A 412 19.23 15.99 32.39
CA ARG A 412 18.24 15.91 31.30
C ARG A 412 17.11 14.99 31.76
N PRO A 413 15.82 15.36 31.59
CA PRO A 413 14.73 14.45 31.88
C PRO A 413 14.90 13.16 31.06
N LYS A 414 14.97 12.02 31.75
CA LYS A 414 14.98 10.69 31.14
C LYS A 414 13.78 10.59 30.20
N GLN A 415 14.05 10.31 28.92
CA GLN A 415 12.99 10.09 27.94
C GLN A 415 12.00 9.04 28.48
N PRO A 416 10.70 9.19 28.22
CA PRO A 416 9.70 8.20 28.66
C PRO A 416 10.11 6.81 28.15
N PRO A 417 9.86 5.74 28.93
CA PRO A 417 10.24 4.40 28.55
C PRO A 417 9.64 4.07 27.18
N ARG A 418 10.51 3.71 26.23
CA ARG A 418 10.12 3.28 24.88
C ARG A 418 9.20 2.07 25.02
N ASP A 419 8.16 1.98 24.19
CA ASP A 419 7.29 0.82 24.14
C ASP A 419 8.15 -0.48 24.06
N PRO A 420 7.85 -1.53 24.85
CA PRO A 420 8.69 -2.73 24.90
C PRO A 420 8.87 -3.42 23.55
N LEU A 421 7.85 -3.41 22.68
CA LEU A 421 7.94 -3.99 21.34
C LEU A 421 8.89 -3.15 20.48
N LEU A 422 8.75 -1.82 20.47
CA LEU A 422 9.67 -0.93 19.75
C LEU A 422 11.11 -1.01 20.27
N HIS A 423 11.30 -1.21 21.58
CA HIS A 423 12.62 -1.46 22.14
C HIS A 423 13.21 -2.74 21.58
N LEU A 424 12.48 -3.87 21.62
CA LEU A 424 12.94 -5.14 21.04
C LEU A 424 13.26 -5.01 19.53
N VAL A 425 12.39 -4.33 18.77
CA VAL A 425 12.58 -4.05 17.33
C VAL A 425 13.87 -3.28 17.08
N SER A 426 14.18 -2.28 17.91
CA SER A 426 15.39 -1.47 17.76
C SER A 426 16.69 -2.27 17.87
N LEU A 427 16.67 -3.35 18.66
CA LEU A 427 17.82 -4.21 18.93
C LEU A 427 18.10 -5.24 17.83
N GLN A 428 17.15 -5.49 16.91
CA GLN A 428 17.37 -6.47 15.84
C GLN A 428 18.48 -5.99 14.89
N LYS A 429 19.45 -6.85 14.59
CA LYS A 429 20.44 -6.59 13.54
C LYS A 429 19.79 -6.63 12.16
N ALA A 430 20.44 -6.01 11.17
CA ALA A 430 19.98 -6.02 9.78
C ALA A 430 19.75 -7.46 9.27
N SER A 431 20.63 -8.39 9.67
CA SER A 431 20.55 -9.83 9.37
C SER A 431 19.29 -10.52 9.89
N GLY A 432 18.55 -9.93 10.82
CA GLY A 432 17.37 -10.52 11.46
C GLY A 432 17.62 -11.15 12.82
N CYS A 433 18.87 -11.28 13.26
CA CYS A 433 19.18 -11.83 14.58
C CYS A 433 19.22 -10.76 15.68
N TRP A 434 19.17 -11.22 16.93
CA TRP A 434 19.50 -10.43 18.11
C TRP A 434 20.80 -10.92 18.74
N CYS A 435 21.47 -10.02 19.46
CA CYS A 435 22.60 -10.36 20.30
C CYS A 435 22.16 -10.46 21.76
N LEU A 436 22.80 -11.38 22.47
CA LEU A 436 22.60 -11.51 23.91
C LEU A 436 23.39 -10.39 24.61
N ASP A 437 22.70 -9.31 24.94
CA ASP A 437 23.26 -8.16 25.64
C ASP A 437 22.29 -7.65 26.74
N PRO A 438 22.73 -6.75 27.62
CA PRO A 438 21.87 -6.22 28.69
C PRO A 438 20.62 -5.48 28.19
N HIS A 439 20.66 -4.91 26.97
CA HIS A 439 19.52 -4.22 26.39
C HIS A 439 18.44 -5.21 25.95
N LEU A 440 18.84 -6.34 25.35
CA LEU A 440 17.92 -7.42 25.04
C LEU A 440 17.31 -8.00 26.32
N ALA A 441 18.12 -8.29 27.33
CA ALA A 441 17.61 -8.80 28.61
C ALA A 441 16.56 -7.84 29.20
N ALA A 442 16.86 -6.53 29.21
CA ALA A 442 15.92 -5.51 29.65
C ALA A 442 14.64 -5.45 28.81
N ALA A 443 14.73 -5.59 27.48
CA ALA A 443 13.55 -5.65 26.60
C ALA A 443 12.66 -6.87 26.90
N LEU A 444 13.26 -7.99 27.32
CA LEU A 444 12.57 -9.21 27.73
C LEU A 444 12.04 -9.14 29.19
N GLY A 445 12.35 -8.07 29.93
CA GLY A 445 12.00 -7.94 31.34
C GLY A 445 12.81 -8.85 32.27
N LYS A 446 14.06 -9.15 31.91
CA LYS A 446 14.99 -10.04 32.62
C LYS A 446 16.35 -9.39 32.86
N THR A 447 17.17 -9.98 33.72
CA THR A 447 18.59 -9.60 33.88
C THR A 447 19.49 -10.40 32.94
N SER A 448 20.70 -9.90 32.66
CA SER A 448 21.69 -10.62 31.83
C SER A 448 22.01 -12.01 32.38
N GLU A 449 22.07 -12.16 33.70
CA GLU A 449 22.34 -13.42 34.38
C GLU A 449 21.19 -14.42 34.21
N GLU A 450 19.95 -13.94 34.29
CA GLU A 450 18.75 -14.76 34.10
C GLU A 450 18.65 -15.31 32.68
N VAL A 451 19.02 -14.53 31.66
CA VAL A 451 18.97 -14.96 30.26
C VAL A 451 20.15 -15.86 29.86
N GLU A 452 21.30 -15.76 30.53
CA GLU A 452 22.48 -16.59 30.23
C GLU A 452 22.44 -17.97 30.88
N LYS A 453 21.91 -18.08 32.10
CA LYS A 453 21.90 -19.33 32.89
C LYS A 453 21.23 -20.53 32.18
N PRO A 454 20.06 -20.40 31.53
CA PRO A 454 19.39 -21.55 30.89
C PRO A 454 19.89 -21.84 29.47
N LYS A 455 20.90 -21.11 28.96
CA LYS A 455 21.40 -21.28 27.60
C LYS A 455 22.04 -22.67 27.41
N PRO A 456 21.63 -23.46 26.40
CA PRO A 456 22.30 -24.72 26.09
C PRO A 456 23.79 -24.52 25.71
N ALA A 457 24.66 -25.43 26.17
CA ALA A 457 26.12 -25.27 26.07
C ALA A 457 26.64 -25.25 24.63
N SER A 458 26.02 -26.01 23.71
CA SER A 458 26.39 -26.14 22.30
C SER A 458 25.81 -25.05 21.39
N VAL A 459 24.94 -24.18 21.91
CA VAL A 459 24.20 -23.19 21.12
C VAL A 459 24.91 -21.83 21.15
N LYS A 460 25.10 -21.25 19.96
CA LYS A 460 25.65 -19.89 19.78
C LYS A 460 24.76 -18.86 20.47
N GLN A 461 25.38 -17.84 21.08
CA GLN A 461 24.66 -16.79 21.80
C GLN A 461 23.61 -16.08 20.94
N ASP A 462 23.93 -15.72 19.69
CA ASP A 462 22.99 -15.05 18.78
C ASP A 462 21.78 -15.93 18.41
N VAL A 463 21.97 -17.26 18.32
CA VAL A 463 20.87 -18.21 18.07
C VAL A 463 19.94 -18.24 19.27
N TRP A 464 20.50 -18.33 20.47
CA TRP A 464 19.74 -18.29 21.72
C TRP A 464 18.97 -16.97 21.90
N ALA A 465 19.64 -15.83 21.71
CA ALA A 465 19.03 -14.51 21.79
C ALA A 465 17.87 -14.34 20.79
N THR A 466 18.06 -14.81 19.57
CA THR A 466 17.02 -14.73 18.52
C THR A 466 15.81 -15.61 18.85
N ILE A 467 16.02 -16.81 19.40
CA ILE A 467 14.92 -17.68 19.86
C ILE A 467 14.16 -17.03 21.02
N LEU A 468 14.86 -16.44 22.00
CA LEU A 468 14.21 -15.72 23.10
C LEU A 468 13.35 -14.55 22.62
N ALA A 469 13.86 -13.74 21.69
CA ALA A 469 13.10 -12.64 21.10
C ALA A 469 11.83 -13.12 20.40
N LEU A 470 11.91 -14.23 19.63
CA LEU A 470 10.74 -14.80 18.97
C LEU A 470 9.72 -15.37 19.96
N ILE A 471 10.16 -16.09 21.00
CA ILE A 471 9.25 -16.59 22.05
C ILE A 471 8.56 -15.43 22.74
N TRP A 472 9.27 -14.34 23.02
CA TRP A 472 8.67 -13.17 23.64
C TRP A 472 7.62 -12.51 22.74
N LEU A 473 7.87 -12.39 21.43
CA LEU A 473 6.89 -11.86 20.46
C LEU A 473 5.62 -12.73 20.43
N HIS A 474 5.78 -14.05 20.33
CA HIS A 474 4.66 -14.99 20.30
C HIS A 474 3.97 -15.20 21.66
N GLY A 475 4.67 -14.96 22.77
CA GLY A 475 4.15 -15.14 24.12
C GLY A 475 3.41 -13.91 24.64
N PHE A 476 3.94 -12.71 24.35
CA PHE A 476 3.47 -11.46 24.97
C PHE A 476 2.91 -10.42 24.01
N LYS A 477 3.11 -10.57 22.69
CA LYS A 477 2.73 -9.56 21.69
C LYS A 477 1.87 -10.09 20.54
N MET A 478 1.16 -11.20 20.71
CA MET A 478 0.26 -11.74 19.68
C MET A 478 -0.89 -10.80 19.31
N ASP A 479 -1.31 -9.93 20.22
CA ASP A 479 -2.27 -8.85 19.97
C ASP A 479 -1.77 -7.85 18.90
N ALA A 480 -0.46 -7.70 18.78
CA ALA A 480 0.21 -6.85 17.80
C ALA A 480 0.93 -7.66 16.71
N GLN A 481 0.49 -8.89 16.41
CA GLN A 481 1.13 -9.76 15.40
C GLN A 481 1.37 -9.04 14.07
N GLU A 482 0.41 -8.22 13.65
CA GLU A 482 0.51 -7.47 12.40
C GLU A 482 1.71 -6.51 12.34
N GLU A 483 2.28 -6.11 13.48
CA GLU A 483 3.41 -5.18 13.55
C GLU A 483 4.78 -5.87 13.46
N TRP A 484 4.91 -7.10 13.97
CA TRP A 484 6.21 -7.77 14.09
C TRP A 484 6.36 -9.01 13.22
N GLU A 485 5.31 -9.46 12.53
CA GLU A 485 5.38 -10.69 11.73
C GLU A 485 6.52 -10.67 10.69
N LEU A 486 6.72 -9.55 9.97
CA LEU A 486 7.82 -9.41 9.00
C LEU A 486 9.20 -9.45 9.68
N LEU A 487 9.31 -8.86 10.87
CA LEU A 487 10.50 -8.89 11.71
C LEU A 487 10.85 -10.35 12.09
N ALA A 488 9.83 -11.11 12.49
CA ALA A 488 9.96 -12.52 12.85
C ALA A 488 10.30 -13.39 11.64
N MET A 489 9.66 -13.19 10.49
CA MET A 489 10.00 -13.93 9.25
C MET A 489 11.47 -13.78 8.88
N LYS A 490 12.03 -12.56 9.01
CA LYS A 490 13.45 -12.31 8.76
C LYS A 490 14.35 -13.04 9.76
N ALA A 491 14.00 -13.02 11.04
CA ALA A 491 14.73 -13.74 12.09
C ALA A 491 14.71 -15.27 11.87
N VAL A 492 13.56 -15.82 11.49
CA VAL A 492 13.40 -17.25 11.18
C VAL A 492 14.22 -17.63 9.96
N SER A 493 14.21 -16.80 8.90
CA SER A 493 15.07 -17.00 7.73
C SER A 493 16.55 -17.09 8.12
N TRP A 494 17.00 -16.17 8.98
CA TRP A 494 18.36 -16.19 9.51
C TRP A 494 18.67 -17.46 10.34
N LEU A 495 17.76 -17.87 11.23
CA LEU A 495 17.92 -19.09 12.04
C LEU A 495 18.03 -20.36 11.19
N ARG A 496 17.19 -20.47 10.14
CA ARG A 496 17.26 -21.59 9.18
C ARG A 496 18.62 -21.64 8.47
N ALA A 497 19.20 -20.49 8.13
CA ALA A 497 20.53 -20.40 7.54
C ALA A 497 21.65 -20.83 8.50
N GLN A 498 21.47 -20.69 9.82
CA GLN A 498 22.46 -21.13 10.82
C GLN A 498 22.53 -22.65 10.99
N LYS A 499 21.57 -23.43 10.45
CA LYS A 499 21.45 -24.88 10.64
C LYS A 499 21.58 -25.29 12.13
N ALA A 500 20.97 -24.51 13.02
CA ALA A 500 21.10 -24.72 14.46
C ALA A 500 20.59 -26.12 14.85
N SER A 501 21.43 -26.90 15.54
CA SER A 501 21.00 -28.10 16.24
C SER A 501 20.28 -27.71 17.54
N LEU A 502 19.39 -28.59 18.05
CA LEU A 502 18.73 -28.44 19.35
C LEU A 502 17.77 -27.24 19.49
N VAL A 503 17.15 -26.80 18.39
CA VAL A 503 16.15 -25.72 18.42
C VAL A 503 15.00 -26.02 19.39
N THR A 504 14.55 -27.28 19.47
CA THR A 504 13.49 -27.69 20.40
C THR A 504 13.87 -27.45 21.86
N GLU A 505 15.09 -27.84 22.26
CA GLU A 505 15.60 -27.63 23.63
C GLU A 505 15.73 -26.13 23.95
N CYS A 506 16.15 -25.32 22.99
CA CYS A 506 16.15 -23.86 23.14
C CYS A 506 14.75 -23.29 23.34
N VAL A 507 13.76 -23.78 22.60
CA VAL A 507 12.37 -23.31 22.74
C VAL A 507 11.81 -23.68 24.10
N GLU A 508 12.05 -24.91 24.57
CA GLU A 508 11.63 -25.36 25.90
C GLU A 508 12.30 -24.55 27.03
N ALA A 509 13.63 -24.37 26.96
CA ALA A 509 14.36 -23.57 27.94
C ALA A 509 13.93 -22.09 27.94
N GLY A 510 13.67 -21.52 26.75
CA GLY A 510 13.19 -20.14 26.60
C GLY A 510 11.78 -19.94 27.14
N ASN A 511 10.88 -20.89 26.87
CA ASN A 511 9.53 -20.91 27.43
C ASN A 511 9.56 -20.97 28.96
N ALA A 512 10.40 -21.82 29.54
CA ALA A 512 10.56 -21.91 31.00
C ALA A 512 11.09 -20.59 31.61
N LEU A 513 12.06 -19.94 30.94
CA LEU A 513 12.61 -18.65 31.39
C LEU A 513 11.59 -17.51 31.36
N LEU A 514 10.83 -17.43 30.26
CA LEU A 514 9.89 -16.34 30.02
C LEU A 514 8.49 -16.60 30.61
N GLY A 515 8.20 -17.84 31.04
CA GLY A 515 6.88 -18.23 31.52
C GLY A 515 5.85 -18.35 30.40
N CYS A 516 6.29 -18.72 29.20
CA CYS A 516 5.46 -18.87 28.01
C CYS A 516 5.23 -20.36 27.67
N ASN A 517 4.30 -20.63 26.76
CA ASN A 517 4.07 -21.97 26.20
C ASN A 517 3.94 -21.90 24.67
N VAL A 518 4.96 -21.35 24.02
CA VAL A 518 5.00 -21.18 22.56
C VAL A 518 5.49 -22.48 21.93
N GLN A 519 4.75 -23.01 20.97
CA GLN A 519 5.18 -24.20 20.22
C GLN A 519 6.29 -23.87 19.22
N LYS A 520 7.18 -24.84 18.98
CA LYS A 520 8.27 -24.71 18.01
C LYS A 520 7.77 -24.29 16.61
N ASP A 521 6.68 -24.90 16.15
CA ASP A 521 6.09 -24.60 14.84
C ASP A 521 5.56 -23.17 14.76
N ALA A 522 5.07 -22.62 15.88
CA ALA A 522 4.60 -21.23 15.95
C ALA A 522 5.76 -20.24 15.74
N VAL A 523 6.96 -20.59 16.19
CA VAL A 523 8.20 -19.82 15.99
C VAL A 523 8.75 -19.97 14.55
N GLY A 524 8.13 -20.80 13.71
CA GLY A 524 8.51 -21.00 12.31
C GLY A 524 9.75 -21.88 12.10
N LEU A 525 10.12 -22.71 13.09
CA LEU A 525 11.37 -23.50 13.12
C LEU A 525 11.18 -25.02 13.03
#